data_AF-A0A3F3H352-F1
#
_entry.id   AF-A0A3F3H352-F1
#
_cell.length_a   1.000
_cell.length_b   1.000
_cell.length_c   1.000
_cell.angle_alpha   90.00
_cell.angle_beta   90.00
_cell.angle_gamma   90.00
#
_symmetry.space_group_name_H-M   'P 1'
#
loop_
_entity.id
_entity.type
_entity.pdbx_description
1 polymer ?
#
loop_
_entity_poly.entity_id
_entity_poly.type
_entity_poly.pdbx_seq_one_letter_code
_entity_poly.pdbx_strand_id
1 'polypeptide(L)'
;MKRWEVLREYFKYNSGWTLEKIEQRKRAGFTSKLEKEMCLYFEDVHRTLDPFIATLPPDFVQMHYEHYKQGKQFSEYKNIVGTASKIERTNAKINRLVRSVKQSELIEQY
;
A
#
# COMPACT_ATOMS: atom_id res chain seq x y z
N MET A 1 -10.56 -8.36 -3.04
CA MET A 1 -9.98 -7.00 -3.10
C MET A 1 -8.92 -6.93 -4.18
N LYS A 2 -8.99 -5.91 -5.04
CA LYS A 2 -8.07 -5.70 -6.17
C LYS A 2 -6.78 -5.03 -5.71
N ARG A 3 -5.67 -5.31 -6.41
CA ARG A 3 -4.32 -4.78 -6.07
C ARG A 3 -4.24 -3.25 -6.01
N TRP A 4 -4.95 -2.57 -6.91
CA TRP A 4 -4.97 -1.10 -6.92
C TRP A 4 -5.63 -0.56 -5.64
N GLU A 5 -6.58 -1.29 -5.06
CA GLU A 5 -7.25 -0.93 -3.79
C GLU A 5 -6.29 -1.12 -2.62
N VAL A 6 -5.50 -2.20 -2.59
CA VAL A 6 -4.47 -2.43 -1.56
C VAL A 6 -3.44 -1.30 -1.56
N LEU A 7 -2.89 -0.96 -2.73
CA LEU A 7 -1.92 0.13 -2.86
C LEU A 7 -2.55 1.48 -2.53
N ARG A 8 -3.82 1.68 -2.91
CA ARG A 8 -4.56 2.88 -2.55
C ARG A 8 -4.72 3.02 -1.04
N GLU A 9 -5.15 1.96 -0.36
CA GLU A 9 -5.32 1.97 1.10
C GLU A 9 -3.98 2.13 1.82
N TYR A 10 -2.91 1.49 1.33
CA TYR A 10 -1.56 1.63 1.89
C TYR A 10 -1.04 3.08 1.80
N PHE A 11 -1.09 3.70 0.61
CA PHE A 11 -0.57 5.05 0.43
C PHE A 11 -1.51 6.14 0.96
N LYS A 12 -2.80 5.85 1.19
CA LYS A 12 -3.73 6.81 1.75
C LYS A 12 -3.50 6.91 3.26
N TYR A 13 -2.79 7.95 3.72
CA TYR A 13 -2.53 8.23 5.15
C TYR A 13 -3.78 8.22 6.06
N ASN A 14 -4.98 8.36 5.49
CA ASN A 14 -6.24 8.34 6.24
C ASN A 14 -7.00 7.00 6.13
N SER A 15 -6.36 5.94 5.63
CA SER A 15 -6.95 4.60 5.62
C SER A 15 -7.10 4.08 7.06
N GLY A 16 -8.00 3.12 7.23
CA GLY A 16 -8.19 2.42 8.50
C GLY A 16 -7.05 1.45 8.85
N TRP A 17 -6.01 1.38 8.01
CA TRP A 17 -5.03 0.29 7.97
C TRP A 17 -3.59 0.74 8.26
N THR A 18 -3.39 1.89 8.90
CA THR A 18 -2.05 2.22 9.43
C THR A 18 -1.64 1.18 10.49
N LEU A 19 -0.33 0.94 10.66
CA LEU A 19 0.18 0.02 11.68
C LEU A 19 -0.37 0.33 13.08
N GLU A 20 -0.44 1.61 13.43
CA GLU A 20 -1.03 2.06 14.70
C GLU A 20 -2.51 1.65 14.84
N LYS A 21 -3.33 1.86 13.79
CA LYS A 21 -4.73 1.46 13.81
C LYS A 21 -4.89 -0.06 13.84
N ILE A 22 -4.02 -0.80 13.15
CA ILE A 22 -3.99 -2.26 13.19
C ILE A 22 -3.69 -2.75 14.62
N GLU A 23 -2.67 -2.18 15.27
CA GLU A 23 -2.34 -2.44 16.68
C GLU A 23 -3.52 -2.15 17.61
N GLN A 24 -4.17 -1.00 17.44
CA GLN A 24 -5.36 -0.62 18.24
C GLN A 24 -6.49 -1.64 18.07
N ARG A 25 -6.79 -2.07 16.83
CA ARG A 25 -7.81 -3.12 16.54
C ARG A 25 -7.46 -4.46 17.18
N LYS A 26 -6.18 -4.88 17.11
CA LYS A 26 -5.71 -6.10 17.78
C LYS A 26 -5.96 -6.06 19.28
N ARG A 27 -5.70 -4.92 19.93
CA ARG A 27 -5.93 -4.72 21.37
C ARG A 27 -7.41 -4.67 21.74
N ALA A 28 -8.25 -4.07 20.90
CA ALA A 28 -9.69 -4.02 21.09
C ALA A 28 -10.36 -5.40 20.90
N GLY A 29 -9.70 -6.32 20.21
CA GLY A 29 -10.25 -7.62 19.84
C GLY A 29 -11.02 -7.55 18.51
N PHE A 30 -11.01 -8.66 17.78
CA PHE A 30 -11.65 -8.73 16.47
C PHE A 30 -13.12 -9.13 16.59
N THR A 31 -13.98 -8.40 15.88
CA THR A 31 -15.42 -8.66 15.85
C THR A 31 -15.81 -9.71 14.79
N SER A 32 -14.93 -9.96 13.81
CA SER A 32 -15.15 -10.95 12.76
C SER A 32 -13.85 -11.58 12.27
N LYS A 33 -13.97 -12.78 11.68
CA LYS A 33 -12.84 -13.46 11.01
C LYS A 33 -12.29 -12.62 9.85
N LEU A 34 -13.16 -11.99 9.06
CA LEU A 34 -12.76 -11.10 7.97
C LEU A 34 -11.94 -9.91 8.48
N GLU A 35 -12.38 -9.26 9.57
CA GLU A 35 -11.64 -8.16 10.18
C GLU A 35 -10.23 -8.59 10.63
N LYS A 36 -10.14 -9.75 11.30
CA LYS A 36 -8.86 -10.33 11.71
C LYS A 36 -7.95 -10.58 10.51
N GLU A 37 -8.47 -11.20 9.45
CA GLU A 37 -7.68 -11.50 8.25
C GLU A 37 -7.23 -10.24 7.53
N MET A 38 -8.09 -9.22 7.42
CA MET A 38 -7.73 -7.92 6.85
C MET A 38 -6.63 -7.22 7.67
N CYS A 39 -6.70 -7.26 9.01
CA CYS A 39 -5.65 -6.71 9.87
C CYS A 39 -4.31 -7.39 9.63
N LEU A 40 -4.29 -8.72 9.60
CA LEU A 40 -3.06 -9.51 9.37
C LEU A 40 -2.51 -9.26 7.95
N TYR A 41 -3.39 -9.20 6.95
CA TYR A 41 -3.00 -8.92 5.57
C TYR A 41 -2.34 -7.55 5.43
N PHE A 42 -2.96 -6.49 5.94
CA PHE A 42 -2.38 -5.14 5.85
C PHE A 42 -1.11 -4.98 6.70
N GLU A 43 -1.00 -5.69 7.82
CA GLU A 43 0.25 -5.75 8.58
C GLU A 43 1.38 -6.37 7.74
N ASP A 44 1.13 -7.48 7.05
CA ASP A 44 2.12 -8.10 6.18
C ASP A 44 2.43 -7.25 4.94
N VAL A 45 1.45 -6.50 4.41
CA VAL A 45 1.69 -5.46 3.38
C VAL A 45 2.65 -4.40 3.90
N HIS A 46 2.44 -3.87 5.11
CA HIS A 46 3.36 -2.92 5.73
C HIS A 46 4.76 -3.51 5.93
N ARG A 47 4.86 -4.70 6.52
CA ARG A 47 6.16 -5.39 6.70
C ARG A 47 6.92 -5.60 5.39
N THR A 48 6.19 -5.79 4.28
CA THR A 48 6.78 -6.03 2.97
C THR A 48 7.12 -4.73 2.23
N LEU A 49 6.29 -3.69 2.34
CA LEU A 49 6.46 -2.43 1.60
C LEU A 49 7.31 -1.41 2.35
N ASP A 50 7.10 -1.22 3.65
CA ASP A 50 7.74 -0.16 4.45
C ASP A 50 9.27 -0.15 4.29
N PRO A 51 9.98 -1.31 4.32
CA PRO A 51 11.42 -1.33 4.11
C PRO A 51 11.83 -0.79 2.74
N PHE A 52 11.06 -1.07 1.69
CA PHE A 52 11.35 -0.56 0.35
C PHE A 52 10.99 0.93 0.23
N ILE A 53 9.83 1.34 0.76
CA ILE A 53 9.40 2.74 0.75
C ILE A 53 10.39 3.64 1.50
N ALA A 54 10.95 3.17 2.62
CA ALA A 54 11.98 3.89 3.36
C ALA A 54 13.28 4.14 2.56
N THR A 55 13.54 3.37 1.49
CA THR A 55 14.69 3.60 0.61
C THR A 55 14.41 4.60 -0.53
N LEU A 56 13.15 4.97 -0.73
CA LEU A 56 12.76 5.87 -1.81
C LEU A 56 12.99 7.33 -1.41
N PRO A 57 13.36 8.20 -2.37
CA PRO A 57 13.35 9.64 -2.13
C PRO A 57 11.94 10.12 -1.70
N PRO A 58 11.84 11.14 -0.83
CA PRO A 58 10.55 11.66 -0.39
C PRO A 58 9.59 12.01 -1.53
N ASP A 59 10.11 12.57 -2.63
CA ASP A 59 9.33 12.94 -3.81
C ASP A 59 8.67 11.73 -4.50
N PHE A 60 9.33 10.55 -4.47
CA PHE A 60 8.74 9.31 -4.98
C PHE A 60 7.58 8.85 -4.09
N VAL A 61 7.74 8.94 -2.78
CA VAL A 61 6.68 8.59 -1.82
C VAL A 61 5.49 9.53 -1.97
N GLN A 62 5.76 10.84 -2.09
CA GLN A 62 4.75 11.87 -2.32
C GLN A 62 4.02 11.66 -3.64
N MET A 63 4.73 11.32 -4.72
CA MET A 63 4.13 10.98 -6.01
C MET A 63 3.13 9.82 -5.88
N HIS A 64 3.49 8.75 -5.17
CA HIS A 64 2.58 7.63 -4.93
C HIS A 64 1.36 8.04 -4.12
N TYR A 65 1.56 8.84 -3.07
CA TYR A 65 0.47 9.40 -2.29
C TYR A 65 -0.51 10.21 -3.15
N GLU A 66 0.00 11.12 -3.98
CA GLU A 66 -0.82 11.95 -4.85
C GLU A 66 -1.53 11.13 -5.93
N HIS A 67 -0.85 10.14 -6.52
CA HIS A 67 -1.48 9.21 -7.46
C HIS A 67 -2.67 8.49 -6.83
N TYR A 68 -2.49 7.87 -5.66
CA TYR A 68 -3.52 7.04 -5.04
C TYR A 68 -4.59 7.84 -4.29
N LYS A 69 -4.27 9.02 -3.77
CA LYS A 69 -5.23 9.89 -3.07
C LYS A 69 -5.97 10.83 -4.01
N GLN A 70 -5.28 11.44 -4.98
CA GLN A 70 -5.80 12.51 -5.82
C GLN A 70 -6.08 12.07 -7.27
N GLY A 71 -5.69 10.84 -7.65
CA GLY A 71 -5.93 10.31 -9.00
C GLY A 71 -4.98 10.87 -10.06
N LYS A 72 -3.93 11.60 -9.67
CA LYS A 72 -2.92 12.13 -10.60
C LYS A 72 -2.20 11.01 -11.33
N GLN A 73 -1.91 11.18 -12.61
CA GLN A 73 -1.23 10.16 -13.40
C GLN A 73 0.28 10.16 -13.13
N PHE A 74 0.93 8.99 -13.12
CA PHE A 74 2.39 8.91 -12.97
C PHE A 74 3.16 9.65 -14.08
N SER A 75 2.55 9.80 -15.26
CA SER A 75 3.11 10.56 -16.39
C SER A 75 3.36 12.03 -16.06
N GLU A 76 2.57 12.62 -15.16
CA GLU A 76 2.67 14.03 -14.77
C GLU A 76 3.95 14.34 -13.98
N TYR A 77 4.60 13.32 -13.41
CA TYR A 77 5.81 13.47 -12.59
C TYR A 77 7.10 13.20 -13.37
N LYS A 78 6.99 12.88 -14.66
CA LYS A 78 8.15 12.67 -15.53
C LYS A 78 8.99 13.95 -15.56
N ASN A 79 10.29 13.80 -15.36
CA ASN A 79 11.27 14.90 -15.29
C ASN A 79 11.10 15.86 -14.10
N ILE A 80 10.15 15.59 -13.18
CA ILE A 80 10.01 16.29 -11.89
C ILE A 80 10.55 15.39 -10.78
N VAL A 81 9.99 14.18 -10.66
CA VAL A 81 10.37 13.20 -9.63
C VAL A 81 11.44 12.24 -10.14
N GLY A 82 11.41 11.94 -11.44
CA GLY A 82 12.41 11.10 -12.09
C GLY A 82 12.10 10.83 -13.56
N THR A 83 12.99 10.09 -14.22
CA THR A 83 12.73 9.64 -15.59
C THR A 83 11.57 8.64 -15.61
N ALA A 84 10.85 8.56 -16.73
CA ALA A 84 9.77 7.61 -16.93
C ALA A 84 10.19 6.18 -16.55
N SER A 85 11.37 5.76 -17.02
CA SER A 85 11.92 4.43 -16.73
C SER A 85 12.15 4.19 -15.23
N LYS A 86 12.55 5.20 -14.46
CA LYS A 86 12.77 5.07 -13.02
C LYS A 86 11.44 4.93 -12.28
N ILE A 87 10.43 5.74 -12.66
CA ILE A 87 9.08 5.66 -12.11
C ILE A 87 8.47 4.28 -12.40
N GLU A 88 8.56 3.81 -13.64
CA GLU A 88 8.06 2.48 -14.03
C GLU A 88 8.72 1.34 -13.26
N ARG A 89 10.05 1.38 -13.07
CA ARG A 89 10.77 0.38 -12.27
C ARG A 89 10.33 0.38 -10.81
N THR A 90 10.17 1.56 -10.20
CA THR A 90 9.67 1.70 -8.82
C THR A 90 8.26 1.14 -8.71
N ASN A 91 7.36 1.51 -9.62
CA ASN A 91 5.98 1.02 -9.66
C ASN A 91 5.93 -0.51 -9.83
N ALA A 92 6.77 -1.07 -10.70
CA ALA A 92 6.85 -2.51 -10.91
C ALA A 92 7.34 -3.24 -9.65
N LYS A 93 8.33 -2.67 -8.94
CA LYS A 93 8.84 -3.24 -7.69
C LYS A 93 7.78 -3.23 -6.59
N ILE A 94 7.06 -2.12 -6.40
CA ILE A 94 5.96 -2.02 -5.42
C ILE A 94 4.87 -3.05 -5.74
N ASN A 95 4.43 -3.13 -7.00
CA ASN A 95 3.44 -4.12 -7.41
C ASN A 95 3.91 -5.56 -7.17
N ARG A 96 5.19 -5.85 -7.42
CA ARG A 96 5.77 -7.17 -7.15
C ARG A 96 5.79 -7.49 -5.66
N LEU A 97 6.12 -6.52 -4.81
CA LEU A 97 6.14 -6.68 -3.36
C LEU A 97 4.75 -6.94 -2.78
N VAL A 98 3.72 -6.19 -3.21
CA VAL A 98 2.34 -6.48 -2.80
C VAL A 98 1.88 -7.85 -3.27
N ARG A 99 2.27 -8.28 -4.48
CA ARG A 99 1.94 -9.62 -4.99
C ARG A 99 2.58 -10.76 -4.21
N SER A 100 3.70 -10.53 -3.50
CA SER A 100 4.29 -11.57 -2.65
C SER A 100 3.56 -11.74 -1.32
N VAL A 101 2.69 -10.81 -0.93
CA VAL A 101 1.87 -10.95 0.27
C VAL A 101 0.71 -11.87 -0.03
N LYS A 102 0.62 -12.98 0.72
CA LYS A 102 -0.46 -13.96 0.57
C LYS A 102 -1.78 -13.33 1.03
N GLN A 103 -2.75 -13.31 0.13
CA GLN A 103 -4.12 -12.89 0.42
C GLN A 103 -4.96 -14.13 0.77
N SER A 104 -5.86 -14.02 1.74
CA SER A 104 -6.80 -15.11 2.04
C SER A 104 -8.00 -15.05 1.10
N GLU A 105 -8.67 -16.18 0.90
CA GLU A 105 -9.86 -16.31 0.06
C GLU A 105 -10.98 -15.34 0.47
N LEU A 106 -11.15 -15.08 1.77
CA LEU A 106 -12.15 -14.13 2.28
C LEU A 106 -11.86 -12.70 1.83
N ILE A 107 -10.58 -12.30 1.79
CA ILE A 107 -10.16 -10.98 1.33
C ILE A 107 -10.21 -10.90 -0.20
N GLU A 108 -10.01 -12.01 -0.91
CA GLU A 108 -10.18 -12.04 -2.37
C GLU A 108 -11.64 -11.75 -2.77
N GLN A 109 -12.59 -12.26 -2.00
CA GLN A 109 -14.05 -12.09 -2.18
C GLN A 109 -14.59 -10.72 -1.74
N TYR A 110 -13.85 -9.99 -0.90
CA TYR A 110 -14.19 -8.63 -0.41
C TYR A 110 -13.92 -7.53 -1.45
#